data_AF-A0A935LGH2-F1
#
_entry.id   AF-A0A935LGH2-F1
#
_cell.length_a   1.000
_cell.length_b   1.000
_cell.length_c   1.000
_cell.angle_alpha   90.00
_cell.angle_beta   90.00
_cell.angle_gamma   90.00
#
_symmetry.space_group_name_H-M   'P 1'
#
loop_
_entity.id
_entity.type
_entity.pdbx_description
1 polymer ?
#
loop_
_entity_poly.entity_id
_entity_poly.type
_entity_poly.pdbx_seq_one_letter_code
_entity_poly.pdbx_strand_id
1 'polypeptide(L)'
;MTLNERILSLKEDAQAKSKHTQLDGCYVIKTDVKAKKASKEVVHARYKDLAHVEWAFRTSKTMLEMRPLYVRLASHTRGHALVVMLAYRLVQELAKRWRNLDVTVAEGLLN
;
A
#
# COMPACT_ATOMS: atom_id res chain seq x y z
N MET A 1 -22.87 -23.81 -0.25
CA MET A 1 -23.43 -23.27 1.00
C MET A 1 -24.90 -23.66 1.05
N THR A 2 -25.28 -24.62 1.89
CA THR A 2 -26.69 -25.01 2.10
C THR A 2 -27.18 -24.33 3.37
N LEU A 3 -28.14 -23.41 3.21
CA LEU A 3 -28.76 -22.65 4.30
C LEU A 3 -29.89 -23.48 4.90
N ASN A 4 -29.63 -24.12 6.03
CA ASN A 4 -30.66 -24.39 7.03
C ASN A 4 -30.43 -23.44 8.20
N GLU A 5 -31.52 -22.80 8.60
CA GLU A 5 -31.66 -21.68 9.51
C GLU A 5 -30.61 -21.65 10.66
N ARG A 6 -29.80 -20.58 10.68
CA ARG A 6 -28.87 -20.14 11.75
C ARG A 6 -27.56 -20.92 11.99
N ILE A 7 -27.21 -21.94 11.20
CA ILE A 7 -25.90 -22.61 11.34
C ILE A 7 -25.04 -22.37 10.08
N LEU A 8 -23.97 -21.57 10.23
CA LEU A 8 -22.94 -21.43 9.22
C LEU A 8 -22.00 -22.65 9.31
N SER A 9 -22.07 -23.55 8.33
CA SER A 9 -21.12 -24.66 8.21
C SER A 9 -20.02 -24.28 7.22
N LEU A 10 -18.78 -24.15 7.72
CA LEU A 10 -17.59 -24.03 6.89
C LEU A 10 -17.20 -25.43 6.40
N LYS A 11 -17.31 -25.65 5.09
CA LYS A 11 -16.81 -26.86 4.43
C LYS A 11 -15.54 -26.49 3.69
N GLU A 12 -14.41 -26.96 4.19
CA GLU A 12 -13.11 -26.72 3.58
C GLU A 12 -12.93 -27.65 2.38
N ASP A 13 -12.66 -27.07 1.21
CA ASP A 13 -12.34 -27.83 0.00
C ASP A 13 -10.84 -28.17 0.00
N ALA A 14 -10.52 -29.38 0.47
CA ALA A 14 -9.15 -29.86 0.57
C ALA A 14 -8.43 -29.95 -0.79
N GLN A 15 -9.17 -30.18 -1.89
CA GLN A 15 -8.59 -30.32 -3.21
C GLN A 15 -8.26 -28.95 -3.82
N ALA A 16 -9.14 -27.96 -3.64
CA ALA A 16 -8.87 -26.58 -3.99
C ALA A 16 -7.70 -26.02 -3.14
N LYS A 17 -7.69 -26.27 -1.83
CA LYS A 17 -6.62 -25.87 -0.93
C LYS A 17 -5.26 -26.40 -1.36
N SER A 18 -5.15 -27.71 -1.64
CA SER A 18 -3.89 -28.34 -2.06
C SER A 18 -3.35 -27.76 -3.37
N LYS A 19 -4.21 -27.44 -4.33
CA LYS A 19 -3.81 -26.76 -5.58
C LYS A 19 -3.32 -25.33 -5.34
N HIS A 20 -4.00 -24.59 -4.47
CA HIS A 20 -3.59 -23.23 -4.11
C HIS A 20 -2.25 -23.22 -3.33
N THR A 21 -2.04 -24.16 -2.41
CA THR A 21 -0.78 -24.29 -1.65
C THR A 21 0.45 -24.51 -2.52
N GLN A 22 0.32 -25.16 -3.67
CA GLN A 22 1.43 -25.34 -4.62
C GLN A 22 1.86 -24.03 -5.30
N LEU A 23 0.95 -23.05 -5.37
CA LEU A 23 1.20 -21.72 -5.94
C LEU A 23 1.55 -20.69 -4.87
N ASP A 24 1.43 -21.05 -3.60
CA ASP A 24 1.69 -20.15 -2.49
C ASP A 24 3.20 -19.99 -2.25
N GLY A 25 3.66 -18.73 -2.21
CA GLY A 25 4.97 -18.37 -1.67
C GLY A 25 6.12 -18.22 -2.67
N CYS A 26 5.96 -18.65 -3.92
CA CYS A 26 6.98 -18.46 -4.96
C CYS A 26 6.67 -17.25 -5.85
N TYR A 27 7.53 -16.23 -5.82
CA TYR A 27 7.47 -15.10 -6.74
C TYR A 27 8.83 -14.88 -7.42
N VAL A 28 8.80 -14.39 -8.65
CA VAL A 28 10.00 -14.12 -9.46
C VAL A 28 10.09 -12.63 -9.73
N ILE A 29 11.23 -12.03 -9.41
CA ILE A 29 11.54 -10.64 -9.77
C ILE A 29 12.44 -10.67 -11.00
N LYS A 30 11.96 -10.07 -12.10
CA LYS A 30 12.77 -9.83 -13.30
C LYS A 30 13.33 -8.41 -13.25
N THR A 31 14.65 -8.28 -13.41
CA THR A 31 15.34 -6.98 -13.46
C THR A 31 16.40 -6.99 -14.56
N ASP A 32 16.65 -5.83 -15.15
CA ASP A 32 17.73 -5.53 -16.10
C ASP A 32 19.06 -5.19 -15.39
N VAL A 33 19.05 -5.04 -14.06
CA VAL A 33 20.23 -4.75 -13.26
C VAL A 33 21.19 -5.95 -13.29
N LYS A 34 22.41 -5.72 -13.75
CA LYS A 34 23.47 -6.75 -13.79
C LYS A 34 23.84 -7.20 -12.39
N ALA A 35 24.12 -8.49 -12.20
CA ALA A 35 24.50 -9.09 -10.91
C ALA A 35 25.74 -8.44 -10.25
N LYS A 36 26.63 -7.81 -11.04
CA LYS A 36 27.78 -7.04 -10.52
C LYS A 36 27.37 -5.75 -9.77
N LYS A 37 26.18 -5.21 -10.04
CA LYS A 37 25.68 -3.94 -9.47
C LYS A 37 24.76 -4.13 -8.26
N ALA A 38 24.04 -5.23 -8.18
CA ALA A 38 23.16 -5.54 -7.06
C ALA A 38 23.01 -7.05 -6.90
N SER A 39 23.03 -7.53 -5.65
CA SER A 39 22.72 -8.92 -5.33
C SER A 39 21.22 -9.18 -5.41
N LYS A 40 20.82 -10.46 -5.39
CA LYS A 40 19.41 -10.86 -5.40
C LYS A 40 18.66 -10.30 -4.19
N GLU A 41 19.30 -10.28 -3.04
CA GLU A 41 18.73 -9.80 -1.77
C GLU A 41 18.47 -8.29 -1.82
N VAL A 42 19.40 -7.54 -2.41
CA VAL A 42 19.22 -6.08 -2.63
C VAL A 42 18.07 -5.81 -3.59
N VAL A 43 17.98 -6.56 -4.69
CA VAL A 43 16.85 -6.44 -5.64
C VAL A 43 15.53 -6.76 -4.96
N HIS A 44 15.48 -7.82 -4.15
CA HIS A 44 14.30 -8.16 -3.36
C HIS A 44 13.92 -7.05 -2.37
N ALA A 45 14.88 -6.53 -1.59
CA ALA A 45 14.63 -5.46 -0.64
C ALA A 45 14.08 -4.19 -1.33
N ARG A 46 14.68 -3.80 -2.46
CA ARG A 46 14.20 -2.66 -3.26
C ARG A 46 12.82 -2.90 -3.88
N TYR A 47 12.53 -4.13 -4.26
CA TYR A 47 11.18 -4.47 -4.71
C TYR A 47 10.17 -4.35 -3.56
N LYS A 48 10.54 -4.76 -2.34
CA LYS A 48 9.68 -4.58 -1.15
C LYS A 48 9.45 -3.12 -0.81
N ASP A 49 10.39 -2.21 -1.09
CA ASP A 49 10.21 -0.77 -0.92
C ASP A 49 9.05 -0.21 -1.76
N LEU A 50 8.54 -0.92 -2.79
CA LEU A 50 7.32 -0.50 -3.52
C LEU A 50 6.09 -0.40 -2.60
N ALA A 51 6.06 -1.13 -1.48
CA ALA A 51 5.01 -0.97 -0.48
C ALA A 51 4.94 0.47 0.06
N HIS A 52 6.05 1.20 0.09
CA HIS A 52 6.05 2.63 0.46
C HIS A 52 5.33 3.50 -0.56
N VAL A 53 5.37 3.13 -1.85
CA VAL A 53 4.63 3.82 -2.91
C VAL A 53 3.13 3.60 -2.73
N GLU A 54 2.72 2.37 -2.45
CA GLU A 54 1.31 2.06 -2.15
C GLU A 54 0.82 2.83 -0.92
N TRP A 55 1.65 2.88 0.14
CA TRP A 55 1.35 3.66 1.34
C TRP A 55 1.21 5.15 1.04
N ALA A 56 2.07 5.69 0.18
CA ALA A 56 1.97 7.07 -0.29
C ALA A 56 0.63 7.34 -0.98
N PHE A 57 0.26 6.50 -1.96
CA PHE A 57 -1.00 6.64 -2.67
C PHE A 57 -2.22 6.49 -1.77
N ARG A 58 -2.16 5.56 -0.80
CA ARG A 58 -3.23 5.38 0.18
C ARG A 58 -3.41 6.63 1.03
N THR A 59 -2.32 7.12 1.63
CA THR A 59 -2.32 8.32 2.48
C THR A 59 -2.81 9.54 1.71
N SER A 60 -2.32 9.74 0.48
CA SER A 60 -2.79 10.82 -0.39
C SER A 60 -4.30 10.73 -0.65
N LYS A 61 -4.83 9.52 -0.93
CA LYS A 61 -6.25 9.35 -1.24
C LYS A 61 -7.18 9.52 -0.05
N THR A 62 -6.81 9.05 1.14
CA THR A 62 -7.72 8.96 2.29
C THR A 62 -7.50 10.07 3.31
N MET A 63 -6.25 10.45 3.57
CA MET A 63 -5.93 11.44 4.60
C MET A 63 -5.82 12.85 4.03
N LEU A 64 -5.34 12.96 2.78
CA LEU A 64 -5.11 14.24 2.11
C LEU A 64 -6.15 14.53 1.01
N GLU A 65 -7.23 13.74 0.96
CA GLU A 65 -8.37 13.96 0.07
C GLU A 65 -7.97 14.17 -1.41
N MET A 66 -7.03 13.34 -1.90
CA MET A 66 -6.58 13.40 -3.30
C MET A 66 -7.71 13.19 -4.29
N ARG A 67 -8.80 12.49 -3.92
CA ARG A 67 -9.99 12.30 -4.75
C ARG A 67 -10.85 13.56 -4.71
N PRO A 68 -10.70 14.47 -5.68
CA PRO A 68 -11.30 15.76 -5.52
C PRO A 68 -12.68 15.71 -6.21
N LEU A 69 -13.73 15.85 -5.43
CA LEU A 69 -15.11 15.64 -5.90
C LEU A 69 -15.57 16.68 -6.94
N TYR A 70 -14.91 17.83 -7.05
CA TYR A 70 -15.44 18.98 -7.78
C TYR A 70 -14.47 19.71 -8.73
N VAL A 71 -13.30 19.16 -9.05
CA VAL A 71 -12.37 19.82 -10.00
C VAL A 71 -12.82 19.57 -11.42
N ARG A 72 -13.19 20.64 -12.14
CA ARG A 72 -13.70 20.55 -13.52
C ARG A 72 -12.63 20.84 -14.58
N LEU A 73 -11.60 21.63 -14.25
CA LEU A 73 -10.54 22.01 -15.17
C LEU A 73 -9.26 21.21 -14.92
N ALA A 74 -8.62 20.76 -15.99
CA ALA A 74 -7.38 19.98 -15.93
C ALA A 74 -6.23 20.71 -15.19
N SER A 75 -6.15 22.04 -15.31
CA SER A 75 -5.16 22.86 -14.59
C SER A 75 -5.31 22.77 -13.07
N HIS A 76 -6.55 22.83 -12.58
CA HIS A 76 -6.84 22.72 -11.15
C HIS A 76 -6.59 21.30 -10.63
N THR A 77 -6.86 20.26 -11.42
CA THR A 77 -6.53 18.88 -11.04
C THR A 77 -5.03 18.68 -10.86
N ARG A 78 -4.22 19.26 -11.77
CA ARG A 78 -2.76 19.23 -11.66
C ARG A 78 -2.26 20.01 -10.44
N GLY A 79 -2.84 21.19 -10.19
CA GLY A 79 -2.55 21.99 -9.00
C GLY A 79 -2.88 21.25 -7.70
N HIS A 80 -4.05 20.62 -7.62
CA HIS A 80 -4.46 19.81 -6.46
C HIS A 80 -3.50 18.65 -6.22
N ALA A 81 -3.16 17.90 -7.27
CA ALA A 81 -2.20 16.80 -7.15
C ALA A 81 -0.84 17.27 -6.63
N LEU A 82 -0.35 18.43 -7.11
CA LEU A 82 0.90 19.02 -6.61
C LEU A 82 0.83 19.34 -5.11
N VAL A 83 -0.23 20.03 -4.67
CA VAL A 83 -0.42 20.40 -3.26
C VAL A 83 -0.51 19.14 -2.39
N VAL A 84 -1.24 18.11 -2.83
CA VAL A 84 -1.34 16.84 -2.10
C VAL A 84 0.01 16.12 -2.01
N MET A 85 0.83 16.16 -3.06
CA MET A 85 2.19 15.59 -3.01
C MET A 85 3.09 16.35 -2.01
N LEU A 86 2.97 17.68 -1.93
CA LEU A 86 3.69 18.48 -0.94
C LEU A 86 3.22 18.17 0.49
N ALA A 87 1.91 18.08 0.72
CA ALA A 87 1.35 17.70 2.01
C ALA A 87 1.79 16.28 2.42
N TYR A 88 1.83 15.33 1.48
CA TYR A 88 2.35 13.99 1.73
C TYR A 88 3.82 14.02 2.17
N ARG A 89 4.64 14.89 1.58
CA ARG A 89 6.03 15.04 2.01
C ARG A 89 6.13 15.51 3.46
N LEU A 90 5.27 16.42 3.90
CA LEU A 90 5.20 16.83 5.30
C LEU A 90 4.81 15.68 6.22
N VAL A 91 3.78 14.90 5.85
CA VAL A 91 3.37 13.69 6.58
C VAL A 91 4.53 12.69 6.69
N GLN A 92 5.28 12.49 5.61
CA GLN A 92 6.45 11.60 5.62
C GLN A 92 7.55 12.10 6.59
N GLU A 93 7.83 13.41 6.61
CA GLU A 93 8.83 13.97 7.53
C GLU A 93 8.36 13.93 9.00
N LEU A 94 7.08 14.18 9.26
CA LEU A 94 6.48 14.01 10.58
C LEU A 94 6.60 12.56 11.04
N ALA A 95 6.25 11.60 10.19
CA ALA A 95 6.34 10.17 10.52
C ALA A 95 7.77 9.75 10.86
N LYS A 96 8.78 10.32 10.20
CA LYS A 96 10.20 10.07 10.54
C LYS A 96 10.56 10.63 11.92
N ARG A 97 10.15 11.88 12.21
CA ARG A 97 10.46 12.56 13.47
C ARG A 97 9.69 11.98 14.65
N TRP A 98 8.47 11.48 14.41
CA TRP A 98 7.59 10.91 15.42
C TRP A 98 7.80 9.41 15.64
N ARG A 99 8.83 8.79 15.04
CA ARG A 99 9.14 7.37 15.24
C ARG A 99 9.29 6.94 16.70
N ASN A 100 9.72 7.86 17.56
CA ASN A 100 9.93 7.62 18.98
C ASN A 100 8.72 8.03 19.84
N LEU A 101 7.68 8.57 19.24
CA LEU A 101 6.42 8.89 19.90
C LEU A 101 5.45 7.76 19.62
N ASP A 102 4.66 7.38 20.62
CA ASP A 102 3.63 6.35 20.49
C ASP A 102 2.33 6.92 19.88
N VAL A 103 2.49 7.72 18.81
CA VAL A 103 1.39 8.38 18.10
C VAL A 103 1.66 8.40 16.61
N THR A 104 0.64 8.08 15.82
CA THR A 104 0.70 8.18 14.36
C THR A 104 0.47 9.61 13.89
N VAL A 105 0.96 9.95 12.69
CA VAL A 105 0.73 11.28 12.11
C VAL A 105 -0.76 11.58 11.90
N ALA A 106 -1.57 10.55 11.63
CA ALA A 106 -3.01 10.71 11.50
C ALA A 106 -3.67 11.07 12.83
N GLU A 107 -3.32 10.36 13.91
CA GLU A 107 -3.84 10.63 15.25
C GLU A 107 -3.43 12.03 15.75
N GLY A 108 -2.16 12.41 15.55
CA GLY A 108 -1.67 13.71 15.99
C GLY A 108 -2.17 14.92 15.18
N LEU A 109 -2.84 14.71 14.05
CA LEU A 109 -3.47 15.78 13.26
C LEU A 109 -4.99 15.87 13.46
N LEU A 110 -5.61 14.85 14.07
CA LEU A 110 -7.05 14.80 14.35
C LEU A 110 -7.40 15.18 15.79
N ASN A 111 -6.39 15.32 16.65
CA ASN A 111 -6.48 15.85 18.02
C ASN A 111 -6.13 17.33 18.06
#